data_AF-A0A1F6NSX0-F1
#
_entry.id   AF-A0A1F6NSX0-F1
#
_cell.length_a   1.000
_cell.length_b   1.000
_cell.length_c   1.000
_cell.angle_alpha   90.00
_cell.angle_beta   90.00
_cell.angle_gamma   90.00
#
_symmetry.space_group_name_H-M   'P 1'
#
loop_
_entity.id
_entity.type
_entity.pdbx_description
1 polymer ?
#
loop_
_entity_poly.entity_id
_entity_poly.type
_entity_poly.pdbx_seq_one_letter_code
_entity_poly.pdbx_strand_id
1 'polypeptide(L)'
;MDQYQNNNQEQNQNTYSAELNYPEKKSKLKMILIIVGVALLLGGVIYLLFFTDIVLKKSGNANEANKGQDIGKQKPVYPSLRVEDDDLDNDGLLDAREEELGTSNSEFDTDMDGIPDNLEVDTYKTDPIKFDTDGDGYSDGYEIMNGYNPLGEGRL
;
A
#
# COMPACT_ATOMS: atom_id res chain seq x y z
N MET A 1 -40.36 -73.03 37.58
CA MET A 1 -39.07 -72.41 37.93
C MET A 1 -38.47 -71.99 36.61
N ASP A 2 -38.31 -70.72 36.24
CA ASP A 2 -37.95 -69.57 37.09
C ASP A 2 -38.58 -68.24 36.67
N GLN A 3 -38.45 -67.30 37.62
CA GLN A 3 -39.09 -66.02 37.79
C GLN A 3 -38.53 -64.89 36.91
N TYR A 4 -39.36 -63.86 36.73
CA TYR A 4 -39.02 -62.50 36.34
C TYR A 4 -37.97 -61.86 37.27
N GLN A 5 -37.11 -60.98 36.73
CA GLN A 5 -37.01 -59.55 37.13
C GLN A 5 -35.92 -58.83 36.30
N ASN A 6 -36.29 -57.59 35.95
CA ASN A 6 -35.52 -56.54 35.30
C ASN A 6 -34.61 -55.85 36.33
N ASN A 7 -33.51 -55.19 35.91
CA ASN A 7 -33.12 -53.83 36.36
C ASN A 7 -31.65 -53.45 36.08
N ASN A 8 -31.54 -52.23 35.53
CA ASN A 8 -30.55 -51.17 35.78
C ASN A 8 -29.25 -51.08 34.98
N GLN A 9 -29.25 -50.01 34.18
CA GLN A 9 -28.14 -49.23 33.68
C GLN A 9 -27.19 -48.82 34.82
N GLU A 10 -25.89 -48.78 34.54
CA GLU A 10 -25.06 -47.66 34.99
C GLU A 10 -23.81 -47.55 34.11
N GLN A 11 -23.59 -46.31 33.65
CA GLN A 11 -22.45 -45.84 32.90
C GLN A 11 -21.19 -45.95 33.76
N ASN A 12 -20.05 -46.33 33.18
CA ASN A 12 -18.83 -45.65 33.57
C ASN A 12 -17.78 -45.61 32.46
N GLN A 13 -17.26 -44.41 32.28
CA GLN A 13 -16.31 -44.00 31.27
C GLN A 13 -14.91 -44.46 31.66
N ASN A 14 -14.19 -45.11 30.74
CA ASN A 14 -12.73 -45.16 30.77
C ASN A 14 -12.20 -44.31 29.63
N THR A 15 -12.07 -43.01 29.90
CA THR A 15 -11.16 -42.08 29.23
C THR A 15 -9.75 -42.19 29.85
N TYR A 16 -8.79 -41.39 29.36
CA TYR A 16 -7.36 -41.26 29.73
C TYR A 16 -6.38 -42.15 28.94
N SER A 17 -5.36 -41.72 28.20
CA SER A 17 -4.86 -40.42 27.70
C SER A 17 -3.78 -40.77 26.66
N ALA A 18 -3.82 -40.22 25.45
CA ALA A 18 -2.68 -40.30 24.54
C ALA A 18 -1.61 -39.30 25.01
N GLU A 19 -0.57 -39.77 25.71
CA GLU A 19 0.58 -38.94 26.06
C GLU A 19 1.32 -38.51 24.78
N LEU A 20 1.16 -37.24 24.40
CA LEU A 20 2.06 -36.57 23.46
C LEU A 20 3.43 -36.42 24.14
N ASN A 21 4.36 -37.28 23.74
CA ASN A 21 5.76 -37.22 24.11
C ASN A 21 6.38 -35.89 23.64
N TYR A 22 6.46 -34.90 24.54
CA TYR A 22 7.16 -33.66 24.30
C TYR A 22 8.67 -33.84 24.57
N PRO A 23 9.56 -33.52 23.60
CA PRO A 23 10.99 -33.73 23.76
C PRO A 23 11.57 -32.86 24.88
N GLU A 24 12.50 -33.43 25.64
CA GLU A 24 13.05 -32.84 26.87
C GLU A 24 13.57 -31.41 26.70
N LYS A 25 13.26 -30.58 27.70
CA LYS A 25 13.43 -29.11 27.79
C LYS A 25 14.82 -28.58 27.38
N LYS A 26 15.89 -29.40 27.50
CA LYS A 26 17.26 -29.02 27.12
C LYS A 26 17.49 -28.94 25.60
N SER A 27 16.68 -29.65 24.81
CA SER A 27 16.78 -29.65 23.32
C SER A 27 16.08 -28.43 22.69
N LYS A 28 14.97 -27.98 23.29
CA LYS A 28 14.17 -26.84 22.81
C LYS A 28 14.95 -25.53 22.85
N LEU A 29 15.75 -25.31 23.89
CA LEU A 29 16.59 -24.12 24.02
C LEU A 29 17.67 -24.05 22.91
N LYS A 30 18.25 -25.20 22.54
CA LYS A 30 19.23 -25.28 21.45
C LYS A 30 18.60 -24.95 20.10
N MET A 31 17.39 -25.43 19.83
CA MET A 31 16.65 -25.06 18.62
C MET A 31 16.33 -23.56 18.57
N ILE A 32 15.87 -22.97 19.68
CA ILE A 32 15.56 -21.53 19.74
C ILE A 32 16.82 -20.70 19.44
N LEU A 33 17.97 -21.04 20.02
CA LEU A 33 19.22 -20.33 19.76
C LEU A 33 19.67 -20.40 18.30
N ILE A 34 19.45 -21.54 17.63
CA ILE A 34 19.75 -21.69 16.19
C ILE A 34 18.81 -20.82 15.36
N ILE A 35 17.51 -20.82 15.65
CA ILE A 35 16.50 -20.03 14.92
C ILE A 35 16.79 -18.54 15.08
N VAL A 36 17.08 -18.06 16.29
CA VAL A 36 17.45 -16.67 16.55
C VAL A 36 18.75 -16.30 15.83
N GLY A 37 19.76 -17.18 15.83
CA GLY A 37 21.00 -16.96 15.10
C GLY A 37 20.79 -16.82 13.58
N VAL A 38 19.96 -17.69 13.00
CA VAL A 38 19.62 -17.63 11.56
C VAL A 38 18.82 -16.36 11.23
N ALA A 39 17.86 -15.97 12.08
CA ALA A 39 17.09 -14.75 11.90
C ALA A 39 17.95 -13.48 11.94
N LEU A 40 18.95 -13.41 12.83
CA LEU A 40 19.87 -12.28 12.91
C LEU A 40 20.82 -12.21 11.70
N LEU A 41 21.26 -13.34 11.17
CA LEU A 41 22.08 -13.39 9.95
C LEU A 41 21.28 -12.94 8.72
N LEU A 42 20.06 -13.43 8.54
CA LEU A 42 19.20 -13.06 7.41
C LEU A 42 18.74 -11.60 7.51
N GLY A 43 18.32 -11.15 8.69
CA GLY A 43 17.92 -9.76 8.93
C GLY A 43 19.05 -8.76 8.73
N GLY A 44 20.28 -9.11 9.14
CA GLY A 44 21.46 -8.27 8.91
C GLY A 44 21.83 -8.13 7.43
N VAL A 45 21.71 -9.20 6.64
CA VAL A 45 21.93 -9.15 5.18
C VAL A 45 20.87 -8.29 4.49
N ILE A 46 19.59 -8.45 4.85
CA ILE A 46 18.49 -7.63 4.34
C ILE A 46 18.74 -6.15 4.70
N TYR A 47 19.07 -5.85 5.95
CA TYR A 47 19.38 -4.49 6.38
C TYR A 47 20.55 -3.88 5.58
N LEU A 48 21.63 -4.63 5.32
CA LEU A 48 22.73 -4.14 4.49
C LEU A 48 22.33 -3.88 3.03
N LEU A 49 21.41 -4.69 2.47
CA LEU A 49 20.92 -4.48 1.10
C LEU A 49 20.00 -3.26 0.98
N PHE A 50 19.19 -2.96 2.00
CA PHE A 50 18.26 -1.82 1.97
C PHE A 50 18.85 -0.51 2.52
N PHE A 51 19.85 -0.58 3.42
CA PHE A 51 20.37 0.60 4.10
C PHE A 51 21.50 1.33 3.33
N THR A 52 22.16 0.67 2.36
CA THR A 52 23.23 1.32 1.57
C THR A 52 22.72 2.35 0.55
N ASP A 53 21.44 2.28 0.16
CA ASP A 53 20.90 3.12 -0.92
C ASP A 53 20.56 4.56 -0.48
N ILE A 54 20.61 4.86 0.82
CA ILE A 54 20.21 6.17 1.38
C ILE A 54 21.32 7.24 1.28
N VAL A 55 22.58 6.89 0.96
CA VAL A 55 23.72 7.82 1.14
C VAL A 55 24.21 8.56 -0.13
N LEU A 56 23.65 8.34 -1.32
CA LEU A 56 24.10 9.04 -2.54
C LEU A 56 22.97 9.65 -3.37
N LYS A 57 22.34 10.71 -2.86
CA LYS A 57 21.76 11.73 -3.75
C LYS A 57 21.84 13.14 -3.16
N LYS A 58 23.02 13.74 -3.29
CA LYS A 58 23.15 15.21 -3.34
C LYS A 58 24.30 15.60 -4.26
N SER A 59 23.98 15.97 -5.50
CA SER A 59 24.84 16.83 -6.33
C SER A 59 24.11 17.32 -7.58
N GLY A 60 24.24 18.61 -7.86
CA GLY A 60 23.73 19.31 -9.03
C GLY A 60 22.96 20.57 -8.62
N ASN A 61 23.57 21.47 -7.85
CA ASN A 61 24.51 22.52 -8.26
C ASN A 61 23.91 23.49 -9.28
N ALA A 62 23.69 24.71 -8.79
CA ALA A 62 23.17 25.85 -9.51
C ALA A 62 24.17 26.37 -10.56
N ASN A 63 23.61 27.16 -11.48
CA ASN A 63 24.21 28.10 -12.42
C ASN A 63 24.48 27.55 -13.83
N GLU A 64 23.67 28.00 -14.79
CA GLU A 64 24.22 28.65 -15.98
C GLU A 64 23.19 29.61 -16.59
N ALA A 65 23.41 30.90 -16.30
CA ALA A 65 22.80 31.99 -17.04
C ALA A 65 23.37 31.99 -18.46
N ASN A 66 22.51 31.91 -19.48
CA ASN A 66 22.87 32.35 -20.81
C ASN A 66 21.77 33.18 -21.47
N LYS A 67 22.13 34.46 -21.58
CA LYS A 67 21.47 35.57 -22.25
C LYS A 67 21.77 35.47 -23.74
N GLY A 68 20.73 35.47 -24.57
CA GLY A 68 20.85 35.56 -26.04
C GLY A 68 19.49 35.79 -26.69
N GLN A 69 19.12 37.05 -26.87
CA GLN A 69 18.03 37.48 -27.74
C GLN A 69 18.52 37.53 -29.18
N ASP A 70 17.78 36.96 -30.13
CA ASP A 70 17.85 37.39 -31.52
C ASP A 70 16.47 37.37 -32.19
N ILE A 71 16.27 38.33 -33.08
CA ILE A 71 15.03 39.04 -33.39
C ILE A 71 14.49 38.63 -34.77
N GLY A 72 13.15 38.51 -34.91
CA GLY A 72 12.52 38.75 -36.22
C GLY A 72 11.32 37.93 -36.68
N LYS A 73 10.25 37.77 -35.88
CA LYS A 73 8.84 37.61 -36.36
C LYS A 73 7.89 38.07 -35.25
N GLN A 74 7.37 39.30 -35.30
CA GLN A 74 6.37 39.77 -34.33
C GLN A 74 4.98 39.18 -34.67
N LYS A 75 4.74 37.95 -34.19
CA LYS A 75 3.40 37.45 -33.82
C LYS A 75 3.01 38.09 -32.47
N PRO A 76 1.72 38.28 -32.16
CA PRO A 76 1.27 39.03 -31.00
C PRO A 76 1.94 38.51 -29.72
N VAL A 77 2.51 39.46 -28.95
CA VAL A 77 3.21 39.21 -27.70
C VAL A 77 2.16 38.90 -26.63
N TYR A 78 1.95 37.61 -26.36
CA TYR A 78 1.43 37.16 -25.08
C TYR A 78 2.62 37.10 -24.12
N PRO A 79 2.52 37.66 -22.90
CA PRO A 79 3.50 37.43 -21.85
C PRO A 79 3.69 35.92 -21.71
N SER A 80 4.91 35.44 -21.88
CA SER A 80 5.27 34.03 -21.71
C SER A 80 5.11 33.66 -20.23
N LEU A 81 3.91 33.23 -19.85
CA LEU A 81 3.67 32.45 -18.64
C LEU A 81 4.38 31.12 -18.86
N ARG A 82 5.56 31.00 -18.27
CA ARG A 82 6.13 29.71 -17.92
C ARG A 82 5.15 29.10 -16.93
N VAL A 83 4.16 28.36 -17.43
CA VAL A 83 3.54 27.31 -16.61
C VAL A 83 4.68 26.32 -16.52
N GLU A 84 5.41 26.37 -15.41
CA GLU A 84 6.39 25.33 -15.13
C GLU A 84 5.63 24.01 -15.18
N ASP A 85 6.20 23.01 -15.84
CA ASP A 85 5.75 21.62 -15.73
C ASP A 85 6.05 21.15 -14.29
N ASP A 86 5.45 21.83 -13.31
CA ASP A 86 5.55 21.53 -11.90
C ASP A 86 4.55 20.40 -11.61
N ASP A 87 5.05 19.42 -10.88
CA ASP A 87 4.38 18.21 -10.38
C ASP A 87 5.00 18.00 -9.00
N LEU A 88 4.52 18.79 -8.03
CA LEU A 88 5.20 19.01 -6.76
C LEU A 88 5.17 17.76 -5.87
N ASP A 89 4.11 16.95 -5.93
CA ASP A 89 3.99 15.69 -5.21
C ASP A 89 4.48 14.47 -6.01
N ASN A 90 4.74 14.63 -7.31
CA ASN A 90 5.25 13.62 -8.23
C ASN A 90 4.29 12.44 -8.41
N ASP A 91 2.98 12.67 -8.34
CA ASP A 91 1.97 11.66 -8.68
C ASP A 91 1.85 11.47 -10.22
N GLY A 92 2.23 12.49 -10.99
CA GLY A 92 2.16 12.53 -12.46
C GLY A 92 1.02 13.38 -13.02
N LEU A 93 0.30 14.12 -12.17
CA LEU A 93 -0.65 15.17 -12.49
C LEU A 93 0.06 16.52 -12.30
N LEU A 94 0.03 17.40 -13.31
CA LEU A 94 0.69 18.71 -13.20
C LEU A 94 -0.06 19.61 -12.23
N ASP A 95 0.64 20.42 -11.42
CA ASP A 95 0.09 21.40 -10.46
C ASP A 95 -1.03 22.26 -11.06
N ALA A 96 -0.88 22.67 -12.32
CA ALA A 96 -1.87 23.49 -13.01
C ALA A 96 -3.18 22.74 -13.28
N ARG A 97 -3.10 21.42 -13.48
CA ARG A 97 -4.27 20.55 -13.66
C ARG A 97 -4.87 20.16 -12.31
N GLU A 98 -4.05 20.02 -11.28
CA GLU A 98 -4.52 19.85 -9.92
C GLU A 98 -5.35 21.04 -9.45
N GLU A 99 -4.90 22.27 -9.71
CA GLU A 99 -5.67 23.49 -9.43
C GLU A 99 -7.04 23.49 -10.15
N GLU A 100 -7.11 22.96 -11.38
CA GLU A 100 -8.36 22.84 -12.14
C GLU A 100 -9.31 21.79 -11.54
N LEU A 101 -8.78 20.67 -11.06
CA LEU A 101 -9.54 19.54 -10.52
C LEU A 101 -9.89 19.72 -9.03
N GLY A 102 -9.19 20.62 -8.34
CA GLY A 102 -9.35 20.84 -6.90
C GLY A 102 -8.57 19.84 -6.05
N THR A 103 -7.61 19.14 -6.64
CA THR A 103 -6.70 18.23 -5.92
C THR A 103 -5.56 19.02 -5.26
N SER A 104 -4.80 18.35 -4.39
CA SER A 104 -3.72 18.94 -3.61
C SER A 104 -2.36 18.70 -4.25
N ASN A 105 -1.73 19.76 -4.75
CA ASN A 105 -0.37 19.71 -5.32
C ASN A 105 0.77 19.32 -4.37
N SER A 106 0.47 18.93 -3.15
CA SER A 106 1.45 18.47 -2.18
C SER A 106 1.12 17.10 -1.60
N GLU A 107 0.03 16.48 -2.04
CA GLU A 107 -0.45 15.20 -1.55
C GLU A 107 -0.75 14.28 -2.74
N PHE A 108 0.08 13.24 -2.89
CA PHE A 108 0.01 12.26 -3.97
C PHE A 108 -1.36 11.58 -4.18
N ASP A 109 -2.23 11.63 -3.18
CA ASP A 109 -3.57 11.03 -3.10
C ASP A 109 -4.40 11.99 -2.23
N THR A 110 -5.26 12.79 -2.86
CA THR A 110 -5.92 13.93 -2.22
C THR A 110 -6.99 13.51 -1.22
N ASP A 111 -7.75 12.44 -1.50
CA ASP A 111 -8.85 11.98 -0.65
C ASP A 111 -8.49 10.81 0.27
N MET A 112 -7.27 10.28 0.12
CA MET A 112 -6.64 9.27 0.94
C MET A 112 -7.32 7.89 0.86
N ASP A 113 -7.88 7.55 -0.30
CA ASP A 113 -8.52 6.26 -0.53
C ASP A 113 -7.55 5.15 -0.98
N GLY A 114 -6.31 5.53 -1.32
CA GLY A 114 -5.24 4.65 -1.76
C GLY A 114 -4.96 4.66 -3.26
N ILE A 115 -5.59 5.54 -4.05
CA ILE A 115 -5.31 5.76 -5.46
C ILE A 115 -4.68 7.16 -5.64
N PRO A 116 -3.56 7.29 -6.39
CA PRO A 116 -3.07 8.62 -6.75
C PRO A 116 -3.99 9.37 -7.70
N ASP A 117 -4.07 10.69 -7.54
CA ASP A 117 -5.00 11.58 -8.26
C ASP A 117 -4.88 11.41 -9.79
N ASN A 118 -3.65 11.25 -10.30
CA ASN A 118 -3.43 11.03 -11.72
C ASN A 118 -4.09 9.73 -12.24
N LEU A 119 -4.10 8.65 -11.45
CA LEU A 119 -4.68 7.37 -11.84
C LEU A 119 -6.20 7.41 -11.76
N GLU A 120 -6.75 8.10 -10.77
CA GLU A 120 -8.17 8.36 -10.67
C GLU A 120 -8.67 9.11 -11.91
N VAL A 121 -7.99 10.21 -12.26
CA VAL A 121 -8.37 11.07 -13.38
C VAL A 121 -8.17 10.37 -14.73
N ASP A 122 -7.03 9.72 -14.96
CA ASP A 122 -6.67 9.22 -16.27
C ASP A 122 -7.07 7.75 -16.50
N THR A 123 -7.11 6.91 -15.46
CA THR A 123 -7.36 5.47 -15.59
C THR A 123 -8.75 5.06 -15.12
N TYR A 124 -9.09 5.32 -13.85
CA TYR A 124 -10.30 4.77 -13.22
C TYR A 124 -11.55 5.63 -13.43
N LYS A 125 -11.35 6.92 -13.75
CA LYS A 125 -12.41 7.92 -13.94
C LYS A 125 -13.24 8.16 -12.69
N THR A 126 -12.63 7.98 -11.52
CA THR A 126 -13.15 8.36 -10.20
C THR A 126 -12.94 9.84 -9.95
N ASP A 127 -13.55 10.37 -8.90
CA ASP A 127 -13.47 11.77 -8.49
C ASP A 127 -12.36 11.92 -7.44
N PRO A 128 -11.18 12.50 -7.77
CA PRO A 128 -9.98 12.45 -6.93
C PRO A 128 -10.05 13.26 -5.62
N ILE A 129 -11.21 13.85 -5.35
CA ILE A 129 -11.49 14.57 -4.10
C ILE A 129 -12.60 13.88 -3.29
N LYS A 130 -12.94 12.64 -3.63
CA LYS A 130 -13.98 11.85 -3.00
C LYS A 130 -13.52 10.42 -2.78
N PHE A 131 -13.29 10.13 -1.51
CA PHE A 131 -12.98 8.80 -1.00
C PHE A 131 -13.90 7.67 -1.51
N ASP A 132 -15.12 7.99 -1.95
CA ASP A 132 -16.14 7.08 -2.49
C ASP A 132 -16.89 7.84 -3.60
N THR A 133 -16.60 7.52 -4.87
CA THR A 133 -17.11 8.28 -6.02
C THR A 133 -18.60 8.03 -6.27
N ASP A 134 -19.05 6.78 -6.14
CA ASP A 134 -20.43 6.40 -6.44
C ASP A 134 -21.40 6.53 -5.24
N GLY A 135 -20.85 6.68 -4.04
CA GLY A 135 -21.55 6.93 -2.79
C GLY A 135 -22.18 5.68 -2.18
N ASP A 136 -21.70 4.48 -2.50
CA ASP A 136 -22.24 3.22 -2.00
C ASP A 136 -21.71 2.80 -0.61
N GLY A 137 -20.67 3.49 -0.12
CA GLY A 137 -20.05 3.33 1.18
C GLY A 137 -18.73 2.54 1.18
N TYR A 138 -18.22 2.13 0.03
CA TYR A 138 -16.87 1.60 -0.14
C TYR A 138 -15.97 2.63 -0.82
N SER A 139 -14.66 2.57 -0.54
CA SER A 139 -13.73 3.49 -1.19
C SER A 139 -13.38 3.03 -2.59
N ASP A 140 -13.09 3.95 -3.51
CA ASP A 140 -12.77 3.57 -4.89
C ASP A 140 -11.54 2.64 -4.91
N GLY A 141 -10.53 2.94 -4.09
CA GLY A 141 -9.33 2.12 -3.90
C GLY A 141 -9.64 0.74 -3.35
N TYR A 142 -10.61 0.62 -2.43
CA TYR A 142 -11.07 -0.67 -1.93
C TYR A 142 -11.74 -1.49 -3.04
N GLU A 143 -12.63 -0.86 -3.80
CA GLU A 143 -13.35 -1.50 -4.88
C GLU A 143 -12.41 -2.00 -5.97
N ILE A 144 -11.48 -1.15 -6.42
CA ILE A 144 -10.48 -1.50 -7.42
C ILE A 144 -9.60 -2.67 -6.96
N MET A 145 -9.11 -2.62 -5.72
CA MET A 145 -8.30 -3.71 -5.15
C MET A 145 -9.06 -5.04 -5.11
N ASN A 146 -10.39 -5.00 -4.95
CA ASN A 146 -11.23 -6.21 -4.87
C ASN A 146 -11.94 -6.56 -6.20
N GLY A 147 -11.73 -5.78 -7.26
CA GLY A 147 -12.30 -5.99 -8.59
C GLY A 147 -13.77 -5.61 -8.72
N TYR A 148 -14.22 -4.62 -7.95
CA TYR A 148 -15.55 -3.97 -8.04
C TYR A 148 -15.45 -2.66 -8.81
N ASN A 149 -16.56 -2.24 -9.42
CA ASN A 149 -16.63 -1.04 -10.24
C ASN A 149 -16.80 0.21 -9.37
N PRO A 150 -15.82 1.14 -9.32
CA PRO A 150 -15.89 2.32 -8.43
C PRO A 150 -16.87 3.41 -8.90
N LEU A 151 -17.61 3.16 -9.99
CA LEU A 151 -18.56 4.10 -10.58
C LEU A 151 -20.01 3.61 -10.50
N GLY A 152 -20.27 2.58 -9.69
CA GLY A 152 -21.58 1.98 -9.54
C GLY A 152 -21.53 0.47 -9.36
N GLU A 153 -22.70 -0.15 -9.26
CA GLU A 153 -22.81 -1.59 -9.06
C GLU A 153 -22.05 -2.44 -10.11
N GLY A 154 -21.28 -3.44 -9.66
CA GLY A 154 -20.75 -4.48 -10.54
C GLY A 154 -19.29 -4.85 -10.28
N ARG A 155 -18.68 -5.51 -11.27
CA ARG A 155 -17.26 -5.88 -11.29
C ARG A 155 -16.54 -5.02 -12.32
N LEU A 156 -15.26 -4.72 -12.08
CA LEU A 156 -14.33 -4.11 -13.04
C LEU A 156 -14.15 -4.93 -14.32
#